data_AF-A0A2E6AL29-F1
#
_entry.id   AF-A0A2E6AL29-F1
#
_cell.length_a   1.000
_cell.length_b   1.000
_cell.length_c   1.000
_cell.angle_alpha   90.00
_cell.angle_beta   90.00
_cell.angle_gamma   90.00
#
_symmetry.space_group_name_H-M   'P 1'
#
loop_
_entity.id
_entity.type
_entity.pdbx_description
1 polymer ?
#
loop_
_entity_poly.entity_id
_entity_poly.type
_entity_poly.pdbx_seq_one_letter_code
_entity_poly.pdbx_strand_id
1 'polypeptide(L)'
;MNRRQTLRNLGLGTAGAMVAMTNTARSQTNRLGGSPPPDKKITIRKVRAITTAPQNIRLVVVKVETSEPGLYGLGCATFNQRPLAVVEAVDKYLDPFARDRDVDTIEDIWQNAYTSSYWRNGPVLNNALSGLDMALWDIKGKRAGMPVYQLLGGKCRFAVDCYAHASGGDKVELV
;
A
#
# COMPACT_ATOMS: atom_id res chain seq x y z
N MET A 1 12.22 57.95 38.25
CA MET A 1 11.87 56.61 38.78
C MET A 1 13.12 55.78 38.94
N ASN A 2 13.49 55.43 40.18
CA ASN A 2 14.83 54.95 40.54
C ASN A 2 14.83 53.42 40.75
N ARG A 3 15.53 52.67 39.88
CA ARG A 3 15.55 51.20 39.81
C ARG A 3 16.04 50.47 41.07
N ARG A 4 16.64 51.18 42.03
CA ARG A 4 17.24 50.58 43.25
C ARG A 4 16.26 50.26 44.37
N GLN A 5 15.04 50.81 44.37
CA GLN A 5 14.05 50.51 45.42
C GLN A 5 13.25 49.22 45.15
N THR A 6 13.04 48.86 43.89
CA THR A 6 12.18 47.71 43.52
C THR A 6 12.82 46.35 43.83
N LEU A 7 14.15 46.25 43.86
CA LEU A 7 14.88 45.00 44.15
C LEU A 7 15.01 44.69 45.64
N ARG A 8 14.77 45.65 46.54
CA ARG A 8 14.81 45.40 48.00
C ARG A 8 13.55 44.73 48.55
N ASN A 9 12.42 44.84 47.86
CA ASN A 9 11.13 44.29 48.33
C ASN A 9 10.86 42.85 47.88
N LEU A 10 11.76 42.22 47.10
CA LEU A 10 11.61 40.84 46.62
C LEU A 10 12.41 39.80 47.42
N GLY A 11 13.12 40.22 48.48
CA GLY A 11 14.06 39.38 49.22
C GLY A 11 13.58 38.77 50.53
N LEU A 12 12.38 39.06 51.04
CA LEU A 12 11.98 38.65 52.39
C LEU A 12 10.50 38.20 52.47
N GLY A 13 10.30 36.90 52.68
CA GLY A 13 9.05 36.27 53.12
C GLY A 13 8.22 35.70 51.95
N THR A 14 7.84 34.42 51.90
CA THR A 14 7.58 33.48 53.00
C THR A 14 7.99 32.06 52.62
N ALA A 15 8.84 31.48 53.47
CA ALA A 15 8.96 30.05 53.67
C ALA A 15 7.60 29.50 54.11
N GLY A 16 7.00 28.61 53.32
CA GLY A 16 5.66 28.11 53.64
C GLY A 16 5.03 27.24 52.57
N ALA A 17 5.80 26.37 51.91
CA ALA A 17 5.24 25.27 51.14
C ALA A 17 6.29 24.15 50.94
N MET A 18 7.01 23.78 52.00
CA MET A 18 7.61 22.44 52.08
C MET A 18 6.49 21.46 52.44
N VAL A 19 5.74 21.00 51.45
CA VAL A 19 4.87 19.82 51.58
C VAL A 19 5.31 18.83 50.50
N ALA A 20 6.10 17.85 50.96
CA ALA A 20 6.24 16.50 50.45
C ALA A 20 6.05 16.28 48.94
N MET A 21 7.09 16.56 48.15
CA MET A 21 7.28 15.89 46.85
C MET A 21 7.90 14.50 47.07
N THR A 22 7.14 13.61 47.71
CA THR A 22 7.37 12.18 47.66
C THR A 22 6.11 11.51 47.15
N ASN A 23 5.83 11.71 45.87
CA ASN A 23 5.06 10.74 45.12
C ASN A 23 5.99 10.19 44.05
N THR A 24 6.55 9.03 44.36
CA THR A 24 7.00 8.04 43.38
C THR A 24 5.98 8.04 42.25
N ALA A 25 6.36 8.63 41.12
CA ALA A 25 5.62 8.52 39.88
C ALA A 25 5.70 7.04 39.46
N ARG A 26 4.79 6.23 40.01
CA ARG A 26 4.40 4.98 39.40
C ARG A 26 3.90 5.38 38.03
N SER A 27 4.72 5.11 37.02
CA SER A 27 4.29 5.00 35.63
C SER A 27 3.14 3.98 35.63
N GLN A 28 1.92 4.48 35.81
CA GLN A 28 0.75 3.80 35.32
C GLN A 28 0.90 3.89 33.81
N THR A 29 1.54 2.88 33.24
CA THR A 29 1.30 2.51 31.86
C THR A 29 -0.18 2.22 31.78
N ASN A 30 -0.95 3.28 31.51
CA ASN A 30 -2.31 3.19 31.08
C ASN A 30 -2.23 2.28 29.86
N ARG A 31 -2.56 1.00 30.05
CA ARG A 31 -2.75 0.07 28.94
C ARG A 31 -3.94 0.64 28.21
N LEU A 32 -3.66 1.52 27.26
CA LEU A 32 -4.61 1.90 26.23
C LEU A 32 -5.25 0.60 25.78
N GLY A 33 -6.58 0.60 25.82
CA GLY A 33 -7.45 -0.56 25.74
C GLY A 33 -7.01 -1.55 24.68
N GLY A 34 -7.36 -2.82 24.94
CA GLY A 34 -7.01 -3.96 24.12
C GLY A 34 -7.00 -3.64 22.64
N SER A 35 -5.99 -4.20 21.95
CA SER A 35 -5.86 -4.13 20.50
C SER A 35 -7.24 -4.23 19.85
N PRO A 36 -7.56 -3.38 18.85
CA PRO A 36 -8.78 -3.53 18.08
C PRO A 36 -8.98 -5.01 17.76
N PRO A 37 -10.19 -5.56 17.89
CA PRO A 37 -10.42 -6.96 17.56
C PRO A 37 -9.75 -7.25 16.22
N PRO A 38 -8.94 -8.32 16.11
CA PRO A 38 -8.13 -8.54 14.93
C PRO A 38 -9.05 -8.46 13.74
N ASP A 39 -8.74 -7.50 12.86
CA ASP A 39 -9.51 -7.27 11.65
C ASP A 39 -9.63 -8.63 10.97
N LYS A 40 -10.86 -9.05 10.67
CA LYS A 40 -11.16 -10.42 10.21
C LYS A 40 -10.14 -10.80 9.15
N LYS A 41 -9.32 -11.81 9.41
CA LYS A 41 -8.23 -12.19 8.50
C LYS A 41 -8.83 -12.63 7.17
N ILE A 42 -8.65 -11.81 6.13
CA ILE A 42 -9.06 -12.12 4.77
C ILE A 42 -7.86 -12.74 4.06
N THR A 43 -8.07 -13.93 3.49
CA THR A 43 -7.00 -14.68 2.83
C THR A 43 -7.23 -14.79 1.34
N ILE A 44 -6.15 -15.00 0.58
CA ILE A 44 -6.19 -15.26 -0.85
C ILE A 44 -6.71 -16.69 -1.08
N ARG A 45 -7.79 -16.84 -1.86
CA ARG A 45 -8.32 -18.16 -2.28
C ARG A 45 -7.79 -18.62 -3.63
N LYS A 46 -7.65 -17.68 -4.56
CA LYS A 46 -7.24 -17.97 -5.94
C LYS A 46 -6.56 -16.75 -6.54
N VAL A 47 -5.44 -16.98 -7.21
CA VAL A 47 -4.86 -16.04 -8.17
C VAL A 47 -5.03 -16.64 -9.55
N ARG A 48 -5.48 -15.86 -10.53
CA ARG A 48 -5.62 -16.32 -11.91
C ARG A 48 -5.34 -15.22 -12.91
N ALA A 49 -4.72 -15.58 -14.02
CA ALA A 49 -4.64 -14.71 -15.18
C ALA A 49 -5.95 -14.77 -16.00
N ILE A 50 -6.32 -13.62 -16.56
CA ILE A 50 -7.42 -13.44 -17.50
C ILE A 50 -6.83 -12.80 -18.74
N THR A 51 -6.92 -13.49 -19.87
CA THR A 51 -6.45 -12.99 -21.15
C THR A 51 -7.62 -12.43 -21.96
N THR A 52 -7.38 -11.32 -22.65
CA THR A 52 -8.34 -10.72 -23.57
C THR A 52 -7.60 -9.95 -24.65
N ALA A 53 -8.27 -9.67 -25.77
CA ALA A 53 -7.67 -8.97 -26.90
C ALA A 53 -8.63 -7.98 -27.58
N PRO A 54 -9.18 -6.98 -26.86
CA PRO A 54 -9.95 -5.92 -27.50
C PRO A 54 -9.05 -5.17 -28.49
N GLN A 55 -9.60 -4.83 -29.66
CA GLN A 55 -8.86 -4.14 -30.73
C GLN A 55 -7.57 -4.86 -31.15
N ASN A 56 -7.52 -6.18 -31.00
CA ASN A 56 -6.36 -7.02 -31.32
C ASN A 56 -5.10 -6.72 -30.47
N ILE A 57 -5.25 -6.08 -29.31
CA ILE A 57 -4.16 -5.82 -28.36
C ILE A 57 -4.26 -6.85 -27.23
N ARG A 58 -3.25 -7.72 -27.11
CA ARG A 58 -3.23 -8.77 -26.08
C ARG A 58 -3.00 -8.15 -24.71
N LEU A 59 -3.97 -8.36 -23.81
CA LEU A 59 -3.94 -7.91 -22.43
C LEU A 59 -3.95 -9.12 -21.50
N VAL A 60 -3.26 -8.97 -20.36
CA VAL A 60 -3.30 -9.94 -19.26
C VAL A 60 -3.67 -9.20 -17.99
N VAL A 61 -4.75 -9.64 -17.35
CA VAL A 61 -5.23 -9.12 -16.07
C VAL A 61 -5.14 -10.23 -15.03
N VAL A 62 -4.51 -9.96 -13.90
CA VAL A 62 -4.51 -10.86 -12.75
C VAL A 62 -5.72 -10.53 -11.90
N LYS A 63 -6.51 -11.56 -11.57
CA LYS A 63 -7.60 -11.47 -10.59
C LYS A 63 -7.22 -12.26 -9.33
N VAL A 64 -7.31 -11.60 -8.18
CA VAL A 64 -7.14 -12.21 -6.85
C VAL A 64 -8.50 -12.31 -6.19
N GLU A 65 -8.94 -13.54 -5.92
CA GLU A 65 -10.19 -13.84 -5.22
C GLU A 65 -9.89 -14.13 -3.75
N THR A 66 -10.72 -13.61 -2.85
CA THR A 66 -10.46 -13.67 -1.40
C THR A 66 -11.40 -14.63 -0.67
N SER A 67 -11.14 -14.84 0.62
CA SER A 67 -12.02 -15.60 1.51
C SER A 67 -13.34 -14.88 1.81
N GLU A 68 -13.44 -13.60 1.49
CA GLU A 68 -14.64 -12.79 1.64
C GLU A 68 -15.44 -12.72 0.33
N PRO A 69 -16.71 -13.18 0.33
CA PRO A 69 -17.55 -13.14 -0.86
C PRO A 69 -17.67 -11.72 -1.43
N GLY A 70 -17.46 -11.58 -2.73
CA GLY A 70 -17.55 -10.30 -3.44
C GLY A 70 -16.31 -9.42 -3.37
N LEU A 71 -15.38 -9.67 -2.45
CA LEU A 71 -14.11 -8.96 -2.38
C LEU A 71 -13.07 -9.64 -3.26
N TYR A 72 -12.61 -8.92 -4.29
CA TYR A 72 -11.54 -9.34 -5.19
C TYR A 72 -10.72 -8.14 -5.66
N GLY A 73 -9.50 -8.42 -6.13
CA GLY A 73 -8.58 -7.44 -6.69
C GLY A 73 -8.31 -7.69 -8.16
N LEU A 74 -8.03 -6.63 -8.91
CA LEU A 74 -7.56 -6.68 -10.29
C LEU A 74 -6.23 -5.94 -10.45
N GLY A 75 -5.30 -6.53 -11.18
CA GLY A 75 -4.02 -5.93 -11.51
C GLY A 75 -3.60 -6.22 -12.95
N CYS A 76 -2.88 -5.28 -13.57
CA CYS A 76 -2.36 -5.45 -14.92
C CYS A 76 -1.07 -6.29 -14.92
N ALA A 77 -1.00 -7.31 -15.77
CA ALA A 77 0.22 -8.11 -15.99
C ALA A 77 0.60 -8.17 -17.47
N THR A 78 0.28 -7.12 -18.22
CA THR A 78 0.36 -7.17 -19.69
C THR A 78 1.80 -7.10 -20.18
N PHE A 79 2.32 -8.26 -20.61
CA PHE A 79 3.45 -8.34 -21.53
C PHE A 79 2.95 -8.73 -22.92
N ASN A 80 2.62 -7.73 -23.75
CA ASN A 80 1.98 -7.95 -25.06
C ASN A 80 2.74 -8.95 -25.95
N GLN A 81 4.08 -8.95 -25.95
CA GLN A 81 4.86 -9.82 -26.83
C GLN A 81 4.96 -11.27 -26.33
N ARG A 82 4.80 -11.53 -25.02
CA ARG A 82 4.91 -12.87 -24.40
C ARG A 82 3.84 -13.10 -23.32
N PRO A 83 2.54 -12.94 -23.64
CA PRO A 83 1.49 -12.97 -22.62
C PRO A 83 1.32 -14.35 -22.01
N LEU A 84 1.49 -15.42 -22.79
CA LEU A 84 1.34 -16.80 -22.30
C LEU A 84 2.42 -17.19 -21.27
N ALA A 85 3.63 -16.64 -21.39
CA ALA A 85 4.67 -16.85 -20.39
C ALA A 85 4.28 -16.22 -19.05
N VAL A 86 3.62 -15.06 -19.08
CA VAL A 86 3.10 -14.40 -17.87
C VAL A 86 1.91 -15.16 -17.29
N VAL A 87 1.01 -15.68 -18.14
CA VAL A 87 -0.10 -16.53 -17.70
C VAL A 87 0.41 -17.74 -16.92
N GLU A 88 1.41 -18.46 -17.46
CA GLU A 88 2.00 -19.60 -16.75
C GLU A 88 2.68 -19.17 -15.44
N ALA A 89 3.41 -18.05 -15.43
CA ALA A 89 4.00 -17.49 -14.21
C ALA A 89 2.95 -17.23 -13.11
N VAL A 90 1.79 -16.70 -13.48
CA VAL A 90 0.68 -16.43 -12.57
C VAL A 90 0.01 -17.74 -12.12
N ASP A 91 -0.47 -18.55 -13.06
CA ASP A 91 -1.37 -19.66 -12.78
C ASP A 91 -0.64 -20.88 -12.18
N LYS A 92 0.64 -21.10 -12.52
CA LYS A 92 1.41 -22.27 -12.05
C LYS A 92 2.30 -21.98 -10.86
N TYR A 93 2.74 -20.74 -10.67
CA TYR A 93 3.71 -20.40 -9.62
C TYR A 93 3.12 -19.44 -8.59
N LEU A 94 2.58 -18.29 -9.00
CA LEU A 94 2.06 -17.32 -8.03
C LEU A 94 0.76 -17.78 -7.36
N ASP A 95 -0.13 -18.46 -8.07
CA ASP A 95 -1.36 -18.99 -7.49
C ASP A 95 -1.11 -19.95 -6.31
N PRO A 96 -0.38 -21.07 -6.45
CA PRO A 96 -0.09 -21.93 -5.31
C PRO A 96 0.76 -21.23 -4.23
N PHE A 97 1.63 -20.29 -4.60
CA PHE A 97 2.45 -19.53 -3.66
C PHE A 97 1.64 -18.59 -2.75
N ALA A 98 0.62 -17.93 -3.31
CA ALA A 98 -0.11 -16.85 -2.66
C ALA A 98 -1.34 -17.34 -1.86
N ARG A 99 -1.85 -18.54 -2.13
CA ARG A 99 -2.99 -19.12 -1.40
C ARG A 99 -2.80 -19.10 0.11
N ASP A 100 -3.90 -18.88 0.82
CA ASP A 100 -4.00 -18.85 2.28
C ASP A 100 -3.21 -17.72 2.98
N ARG A 101 -2.44 -16.93 2.22
CA ARG A 101 -1.78 -15.72 2.73
C ARG A 101 -2.80 -14.63 3.01
N ASP A 102 -2.47 -13.78 3.97
CA ASP A 102 -3.24 -12.60 4.33
C ASP A 102 -3.15 -11.55 3.20
N VAL A 103 -4.29 -10.99 2.78
CA VAL A 103 -4.30 -9.95 1.75
C VAL A 103 -3.66 -8.64 2.22
N ASP A 104 -3.52 -8.43 3.54
CA ASP A 104 -2.94 -7.19 4.07
C ASP A 104 -1.41 -7.18 4.11
N THR A 105 -0.77 -8.34 3.99
CA THR A 105 0.70 -8.50 4.03
C THR A 105 1.31 -8.30 2.65
N ILE A 106 0.96 -7.21 1.96
CA ILE A 106 1.38 -6.93 0.57
C ILE A 106 2.90 -6.96 0.43
N GLU A 107 3.62 -6.24 1.29
CA GLU A 107 5.09 -6.16 1.23
C GLU A 107 5.75 -7.54 1.46
N ASP A 108 5.23 -8.34 2.41
CA ASP A 108 5.72 -9.70 2.64
C ASP A 108 5.52 -10.59 1.40
N ILE A 109 4.32 -10.55 0.81
CA ILE A 109 4.01 -11.31 -0.40
C ILE A 109 4.94 -10.87 -1.53
N TRP A 110 5.15 -9.57 -1.71
CA TRP A 110 6.00 -9.02 -2.76
C TRP A 110 7.46 -9.47 -2.60
N GLN A 111 8.05 -9.26 -1.42
CA GLN A 111 9.45 -9.61 -1.15
C GLN A 111 9.69 -11.11 -1.29
N ASN A 112 8.80 -11.94 -0.73
CA ASN A 112 8.93 -13.39 -0.84
C ASN A 112 8.72 -13.87 -2.30
N ALA A 113 7.73 -13.35 -3.02
CA ALA A 113 7.49 -13.74 -4.42
C ALA A 113 8.68 -13.35 -5.31
N TYR A 114 9.19 -12.12 -5.16
CA TYR A 114 10.32 -11.59 -5.92
C TYR A 114 11.60 -12.40 -5.72
N THR A 115 11.79 -12.97 -4.53
CA THR A 115 13.00 -13.74 -4.19
C THR A 115 12.82 -15.25 -4.35
N SER A 116 11.58 -15.75 -4.45
CA SER A 116 11.24 -17.18 -4.48
C SER A 116 11.86 -17.98 -5.62
N SER A 117 12.04 -17.36 -6.79
CA SER A 117 12.58 -18.02 -7.99
C SER A 117 14.10 -18.13 -8.00
N TYR A 118 14.78 -17.65 -6.94
CA TYR A 118 16.23 -17.46 -6.83
C TYR A 118 16.79 -16.48 -7.86
N TRP A 119 16.62 -16.77 -9.16
CA TRP A 119 16.83 -15.85 -10.27
C TRP A 119 15.70 -14.83 -10.32
N ARG A 120 16.05 -13.54 -10.35
CA ARG A 120 15.12 -12.43 -10.17
C ARG A 120 15.08 -11.55 -11.40
N ASN A 121 14.15 -10.59 -11.39
CA ASN A 121 13.90 -9.64 -12.47
C ASN A 121 13.37 -10.31 -13.74
N GLY A 122 13.46 -9.58 -14.84
CA GLY A 122 13.00 -10.00 -16.15
C GLY A 122 11.54 -9.66 -16.40
N PRO A 123 11.16 -9.49 -17.66
CA PRO A 123 9.85 -8.96 -18.02
C PRO A 123 8.72 -9.92 -17.67
N VAL A 124 8.95 -11.24 -17.69
CA VAL A 124 7.90 -12.23 -17.41
C VAL A 124 7.51 -12.21 -15.93
N LEU A 125 8.48 -12.43 -15.03
CA LEU A 125 8.21 -12.51 -13.59
C LEU A 125 7.80 -11.15 -13.03
N ASN A 126 8.39 -10.04 -13.48
CA ASN A 126 7.99 -8.72 -13.01
C ASN A 126 6.57 -8.34 -13.47
N ASN A 127 6.12 -8.74 -14.68
CA ASN A 127 4.72 -8.51 -15.07
C ASN A 127 3.74 -9.34 -14.24
N ALA A 128 4.06 -10.61 -13.98
CA ALA A 128 3.24 -11.48 -13.13
C ALA A 128 3.14 -10.92 -11.70
N LEU A 129 4.28 -10.53 -11.11
CA LEU A 129 4.36 -9.93 -9.78
C LEU A 129 3.61 -8.60 -9.71
N SER A 130 3.76 -7.74 -10.72
CA SER A 130 3.05 -6.45 -10.83
C SER A 130 1.53 -6.66 -10.84
N GLY A 131 1.03 -7.65 -11.57
CA GLY A 131 -0.40 -7.99 -11.57
C GLY A 131 -0.92 -8.45 -10.21
N LEU A 132 -0.13 -9.24 -9.47
CA LEU A 132 -0.48 -9.66 -8.11
C LEU A 132 -0.48 -8.45 -7.15
N ASP A 133 0.57 -7.65 -7.16
CA ASP A 133 0.73 -6.48 -6.29
C ASP A 133 -0.40 -5.46 -6.46
N MET A 134 -0.68 -5.05 -7.71
CA MET A 134 -1.79 -4.14 -8.00
C MET A 134 -3.14 -4.70 -7.55
N ALA A 135 -3.38 -6.01 -7.72
CA ALA A 135 -4.63 -6.62 -7.27
C ALA A 135 -4.75 -6.58 -5.73
N LEU A 136 -3.65 -6.75 -4.99
CA LEU A 136 -3.66 -6.64 -3.53
C LEU A 136 -3.88 -5.19 -3.08
N TRP A 137 -3.30 -4.21 -3.77
CA TRP A 137 -3.58 -2.79 -3.52
C TRP A 137 -5.03 -2.40 -3.83
N ASP A 138 -5.62 -2.95 -4.89
CA ASP A 138 -7.04 -2.79 -5.22
C ASP A 138 -7.92 -3.37 -4.09
N ILE A 139 -7.60 -4.57 -3.57
CA ILE A 139 -8.28 -5.15 -2.40
C ILE A 139 -8.15 -4.23 -1.18
N LYS A 140 -6.95 -3.71 -0.89
CA LYS A 140 -6.71 -2.84 0.26
C LYS A 140 -7.51 -1.53 0.15
N GLY A 141 -7.57 -0.93 -1.04
CA GLY A 141 -8.42 0.23 -1.32
C GLY A 141 -9.91 -0.05 -1.07
N LYS A 142 -10.41 -1.17 -1.62
CA LYS A 142 -11.81 -1.61 -1.42
C LYS A 142 -12.14 -1.83 0.06
N ARG A 143 -11.26 -2.52 0.80
CA ARG A 143 -11.43 -2.75 2.25
C ARG A 143 -11.42 -1.47 3.06
N ALA A 144 -10.55 -0.52 2.71
CA ALA A 144 -10.48 0.77 3.36
C ALA A 144 -11.65 1.71 2.99
N GLY A 145 -12.45 1.37 1.97
CA GLY A 145 -13.44 2.29 1.40
C GLY A 145 -12.80 3.53 0.79
N MET A 146 -11.54 3.42 0.34
CA MET A 146 -10.73 4.55 -0.13
C MET A 146 -10.17 4.27 -1.53
N PRO A 147 -10.07 5.29 -2.39
CA PRO A 147 -9.28 5.15 -3.60
C PRO A 147 -7.79 4.99 -3.23
N VAL A 148 -7.06 4.17 -3.98
CA VAL A 148 -5.66 3.79 -3.65
C VAL A 148 -4.76 5.01 -3.44
N TYR A 149 -4.94 6.10 -4.20
CA TYR A 149 -4.12 7.31 -4.02
C TYR A 149 -4.24 7.93 -2.60
N GLN A 150 -5.37 7.75 -1.90
CA GLN A 150 -5.51 8.22 -0.51
C GLN A 150 -4.65 7.37 0.43
N LEU A 151 -4.55 6.07 0.17
CA LEU A 151 -3.67 5.17 0.92
C LEU A 151 -2.19 5.50 0.68
N LEU A 152 -1.85 6.05 -0.49
CA LEU A 152 -0.49 6.47 -0.84
C LEU A 152 -0.09 7.85 -0.28
N GLY A 153 -0.94 8.49 0.53
CA GLY A 153 -0.65 9.79 1.16
C GLY A 153 -1.50 10.96 0.64
N GLY A 154 -2.49 10.70 -0.22
CA GLY A 154 -3.46 11.69 -0.65
C GLY A 154 -3.07 12.47 -1.91
N LYS A 155 -3.91 13.45 -2.28
CA LYS A 155 -3.74 14.22 -3.50
C LYS A 155 -2.65 15.28 -3.33
N CYS A 156 -1.69 15.30 -4.25
CA CYS A 156 -0.71 16.39 -4.39
C CYS A 156 -1.00 17.32 -5.58
N ARG A 157 -2.06 17.04 -6.35
CA ARG A 157 -2.52 17.81 -7.52
C ARG A 157 -4.00 17.53 -7.80
N PHE A 158 -4.65 18.38 -8.58
CA PHE A 158 -6.06 18.21 -8.96
C PHE A 158 -6.27 17.04 -9.94
N ALA A 159 -5.44 16.97 -10.99
CA ALA A 159 -5.42 15.92 -12.01
C ALA A 159 -3.98 15.68 -12.50
N VAL A 160 -3.76 14.64 -13.31
CA VAL A 160 -2.47 14.34 -13.94
C VAL A 160 -2.52 14.82 -15.40
N ASP A 161 -1.52 15.60 -15.82
CA ASP A 161 -1.39 16.02 -17.23
C ASP A 161 -1.02 14.83 -18.12
N CYS A 162 -1.65 14.74 -19.30
CA CYS A 162 -1.48 13.65 -20.25
C CYS A 162 -0.97 14.19 -21.59
N TYR A 163 -0.30 13.32 -22.38
CA TYR A 163 0.08 13.59 -23.77
C TYR A 163 -0.47 12.51 -24.70
N ALA A 164 -0.61 12.83 -25.97
CA ALA A 164 -1.03 11.90 -27.02
C ALA A 164 0.10 11.60 -28.00
N HIS A 165 -0.03 10.51 -28.75
CA HIS A 165 0.86 10.20 -29.86
C HIS A 165 0.34 10.86 -31.14
N ALA A 166 1.11 11.78 -31.72
CA ALA A 166 0.89 12.28 -33.07
C ALA A 166 1.78 11.50 -34.05
N SER A 167 1.21 11.02 -35.15
CA SER A 167 1.93 10.22 -36.15
C SER A 167 1.37 10.51 -37.55
N GLY A 168 2.26 10.66 -38.53
CA GLY A 168 1.95 10.92 -39.93
C GLY A 168 3.14 10.58 -40.81
N GLY A 169 2.90 10.34 -42.10
CA GLY A 169 3.93 10.10 -43.12
C GLY A 169 4.63 11.37 -43.59
N ASP A 170 4.02 12.54 -43.40
CA ASP A 170 4.60 13.84 -43.70
C ASP A 170 4.30 14.89 -42.62
N LYS A 171 4.77 16.13 -42.84
CA LYS A 171 4.57 17.22 -41.88
C LYS A 171 3.12 17.70 -41.80
N VAL A 172 2.32 17.56 -42.86
CA VAL A 172 0.93 18.02 -42.89
C VAL A 172 0.07 17.07 -42.04
N GLU A 173 0.35 15.78 -42.11
CA GLU A 173 -0.33 14.75 -41.30
C GLU A 173 0.05 14.78 -39.81
N LEU A 174 1.13 15.48 -39.44
CA LEU A 174 1.59 15.65 -38.05
C LEU A 174 0.96 16.85 -37.32
N VAL A 175 0.19 17.69 -38.03
CA VAL A 175 -0.45 18.92 -37.48
C VAL A 175 -1.82 18.60 -36.89
#